data_AF-A0A0S7Y5X0-F1
#
_entry.id   AF-A0A0S7Y5X0-F1
#
_cell.length_a   1.000
_cell.length_b   1.000
_cell.length_c   1.000
_cell.angle_alpha   90.00
_cell.angle_beta   90.00
_cell.angle_gamma   90.00
#
_symmetry.space_group_name_H-M   'P 1'
#
loop_
_entity.id
_entity.type
_entity.pdbx_description
1 polymer ?
#
loop_
_entity_poly.entity_id
_entity_poly.type
_entity_poly.pdbx_seq_one_letter_code
_entity_poly.pdbx_strand_id
1 'polypeptide(L)'
;MQTTKPIRWLLAGLAVLALTAAARADWDPNAQDPMNATNHKMHFPQMPDLENGYDVVDGLYGSAAGPVGIKILADDWQCTGSGPVTDIHVWSSYNNDFRPRPPQGSNTMFNLAIYDDVPASQNPLVGYSMPGNLLWQAYVKPTGERVYAENLLEQFYDPNQQGFIGDDTVCWQYNFLFDEASAFQQEEGKIYWLSVSHTPDLNGDGLVVCDDLYLPSFGWAYGWKTTDVRFNDAAVWIDPDWQILFPEDAVPPSGSAWNMLAVPTGDLMVPLDLAFVVTPEPATLALLAVGLGGLVAARRRKR
;
A
#
# COMPACT_ATOMS: atom_id res chain seq x y z
N MET A 1 -59.77 -20.12 25.62
CA MET A 1 -59.41 -18.70 25.76
C MET A 1 -57.90 -18.63 25.94
N GLN A 2 -57.23 -17.81 25.14
CA GLN A 2 -55.84 -17.95 24.69
C GLN A 2 -54.78 -17.89 25.80
N THR A 3 -53.80 -18.78 25.68
CA THR A 3 -52.52 -18.78 26.39
C THR A 3 -51.53 -17.83 25.71
N THR A 4 -51.06 -16.79 26.40
CA THR A 4 -49.95 -15.95 25.92
C THR A 4 -48.65 -16.34 26.65
N LYS A 5 -47.70 -16.90 25.91
CA LYS A 5 -46.31 -17.08 26.35
C LYS A 5 -45.56 -15.76 26.15
N PRO A 6 -44.70 -15.30 27.08
CA PRO A 6 -43.94 -14.09 26.87
C PRO A 6 -42.82 -14.30 25.85
N ILE A 7 -42.72 -13.34 24.94
CA ILE A 7 -41.77 -13.22 23.84
C ILE A 7 -40.36 -13.08 24.42
N ARG A 8 -39.54 -14.14 24.31
CA ARG A 8 -38.11 -14.15 24.69
C ARG A 8 -37.14 -14.05 23.49
N TRP A 9 -37.63 -13.69 22.29
CA TRP A 9 -36.84 -13.81 21.05
C TRP A 9 -36.45 -12.49 20.36
N LEU A 10 -36.64 -11.34 21.00
CA LEU A 10 -36.27 -10.04 20.39
C LEU A 10 -34.83 -9.57 20.68
N LEU A 11 -34.07 -10.26 21.53
CA LEU A 11 -32.70 -9.83 21.88
C LEU A 11 -31.57 -10.48 21.05
N ALA A 12 -31.86 -11.54 20.28
CA ALA A 12 -30.82 -12.21 19.47
C ALA A 12 -30.62 -11.60 18.07
N GLY A 13 -31.58 -10.79 17.58
CA GLY A 13 -31.50 -10.13 16.27
C GLY A 13 -30.86 -8.74 16.29
N LEU A 14 -30.94 -8.04 17.43
CA LEU A 14 -30.39 -6.69 17.59
C LEU A 14 -28.88 -6.66 17.87
N ALA A 15 -28.32 -7.74 18.42
CA ALA A 15 -26.87 -7.85 18.64
C ALA A 15 -26.07 -8.07 17.34
N VAL A 16 -26.71 -8.55 16.27
CA VAL A 16 -26.06 -8.77 14.95
C VAL A 16 -26.14 -7.53 14.06
N LEU A 17 -27.11 -6.64 14.30
CA LEU A 17 -27.29 -5.40 13.53
C LEU A 17 -26.59 -4.18 14.14
N ALA A 18 -26.03 -4.30 15.35
CA ALA A 18 -25.33 -3.22 16.05
C ALA A 18 -23.80 -3.23 15.86
N LEU A 19 -23.26 -4.17 15.06
CA LEU A 19 -21.83 -4.26 14.73
C LEU A 19 -21.51 -3.97 13.27
N THR A 20 -22.45 -3.43 12.48
CA THR A 20 -22.12 -2.81 11.18
C THR A 20 -21.58 -1.39 11.37
N ALA A 21 -20.72 -1.18 12.37
CA ALA A 21 -19.61 -0.27 12.11
C ALA A 21 -18.84 -0.98 10.99
N ALA A 22 -18.68 -0.35 9.83
CA ALA A 22 -17.62 -0.78 8.94
C ALA A 22 -16.37 -0.89 9.81
N ALA A 23 -15.95 -2.11 10.12
CA ALA A 23 -14.64 -2.32 10.70
C ALA A 23 -13.70 -1.91 9.58
N ARG A 24 -13.39 -0.62 9.55
CA ARG A 24 -12.31 -0.10 8.72
C ARG A 24 -11.11 -0.87 9.23
N ALA A 25 -10.51 -1.69 8.37
CA ALA A 25 -9.31 -2.45 8.66
C ALA A 25 -8.11 -1.49 8.77
N ASP A 26 -8.24 -0.48 9.63
CA ASP A 26 -7.17 0.45 9.93
C ASP A 26 -6.18 -0.32 10.80
N TRP A 27 -4.98 -0.51 10.29
CA TRP A 27 -3.94 -1.15 11.08
C TRP A 27 -3.26 -0.10 11.96
N ASP A 28 -3.54 -0.21 13.25
CA ASP A 28 -2.95 0.54 14.35
C ASP A 28 -2.61 -0.47 15.45
N PRO A 29 -1.44 -1.12 15.38
CA PRO A 29 -1.07 -2.15 16.33
C PRO A 29 -0.79 -1.49 17.68
N ASN A 30 -1.78 -1.47 18.58
CA ASN A 30 -1.67 -0.94 19.95
C ASN A 30 -0.74 0.29 20.01
N ALA A 31 -1.24 1.48 19.65
CA ALA A 31 -0.59 2.80 19.50
C ALA A 31 0.62 3.19 20.40
N GLN A 32 1.00 2.38 21.39
CA GLN A 32 2.18 2.49 22.24
C GLN A 32 3.41 1.73 21.72
N ASP A 33 3.28 0.68 20.88
CA ASP A 33 4.45 -0.07 20.38
C ASP A 33 4.18 -0.81 19.05
N PRO A 34 4.09 -0.07 17.93
CA PRO A 34 3.77 -0.64 16.63
C PRO A 34 4.88 -1.52 16.03
N MET A 35 6.13 -1.31 16.44
CA MET A 35 7.27 -2.09 15.95
C MET A 35 7.33 -3.50 16.55
N ASN A 36 6.80 -3.69 17.77
CA ASN A 36 6.66 -5.01 18.41
C ASN A 36 5.26 -5.62 18.23
N ALA A 37 4.47 -5.09 17.29
CA ALA A 37 3.22 -5.71 16.89
C ALA A 37 3.46 -7.17 16.49
N THR A 38 2.60 -8.11 16.90
CA THR A 38 2.75 -9.53 16.50
C THR A 38 1.76 -9.93 15.41
N ASN A 39 0.98 -8.99 14.87
CA ASN A 39 -0.07 -9.20 13.89
C ASN A 39 0.37 -8.79 12.48
N HIS A 40 1.55 -9.27 12.05
CA HIS A 40 2.07 -9.10 10.69
C HIS A 40 2.65 -10.43 10.17
N LYS A 41 2.84 -10.56 8.85
CA LYS A 41 3.45 -11.73 8.19
C LYS A 41 4.76 -11.40 7.47
N MET A 42 5.45 -10.36 7.94
CA MET A 42 6.79 -9.96 7.52
C MET A 42 7.76 -9.96 8.71
N HIS A 43 9.04 -9.70 8.49
CA HIS A 43 10.12 -9.68 9.49
C HIS A 43 9.81 -8.74 10.68
N PHE A 44 9.49 -7.48 10.41
CA PHE A 44 8.87 -6.51 11.33
C PHE A 44 8.06 -5.49 10.51
N PRO A 45 7.07 -4.79 11.08
CA PRO A 45 6.38 -3.72 10.37
C PRO A 45 7.31 -2.54 10.10
N GLN A 46 7.28 -2.00 8.88
CA GLN A 46 8.02 -0.80 8.50
C GLN A 46 7.10 0.42 8.65
N MET A 47 7.11 1.04 9.83
CA MET A 47 6.29 2.21 10.14
C MET A 47 6.79 3.46 9.40
N PRO A 48 5.93 4.44 9.07
CA PRO A 48 6.40 5.70 8.51
C PRO A 48 7.25 6.46 9.53
N ASP A 49 8.41 6.95 9.11
CA ASP A 49 9.22 7.89 9.90
C ASP A 49 8.57 9.27 9.84
N LEU A 50 7.80 9.62 10.88
CA LEU A 50 7.07 10.89 10.96
C LEU A 50 7.92 12.06 11.46
N GLU A 51 9.19 11.84 11.82
CA GLU A 51 10.04 12.87 12.43
C GLU A 51 11.17 13.29 11.50
N ASN A 52 11.83 12.33 10.84
CA ASN A 52 12.99 12.57 9.96
C ASN A 52 12.85 11.93 8.58
N GLY A 53 11.66 11.39 8.27
CA GLY A 53 11.38 10.72 7.02
C GLY A 53 11.23 11.65 5.83
N TYR A 54 11.14 11.03 4.66
CA TYR A 54 10.89 11.67 3.39
C TYR A 54 9.68 11.04 2.69
N ASP A 55 9.10 11.81 1.79
CA ASP A 55 8.04 11.37 0.90
C ASP A 55 8.61 11.21 -0.50
N VAL A 56 8.88 9.96 -0.87
CA VAL A 56 9.58 9.65 -2.12
C VAL A 56 8.56 9.62 -3.24
N VAL A 57 8.78 10.42 -4.28
CA VAL A 57 7.90 10.47 -5.45
C VAL A 57 7.58 9.05 -5.94
N ASP A 58 6.30 8.76 -6.11
CA ASP A 58 5.79 7.49 -6.61
C ASP A 58 4.56 7.71 -7.49
N GLY A 59 4.40 6.86 -8.49
CA GLY A 59 3.28 6.88 -9.41
C GLY A 59 3.39 7.94 -10.50
N LEU A 60 2.24 8.33 -11.02
CA LEU A 60 2.13 9.46 -11.95
C LEU A 60 2.58 10.75 -11.25
N TYR A 61 3.48 11.50 -11.90
CA TYR A 61 3.92 12.79 -11.42
C TYR A 61 3.98 13.82 -12.54
N GLY A 62 3.56 15.06 -12.25
CA GLY A 62 3.60 16.18 -13.18
C GLY A 62 4.66 17.20 -12.78
N SER A 63 5.53 17.61 -13.70
CA SER A 63 6.43 18.75 -13.49
C SER A 63 5.91 20.00 -14.19
N ALA A 64 6.14 21.18 -13.61
CA ALA A 64 5.76 22.46 -14.22
C ALA A 64 6.56 22.80 -15.50
N ALA A 65 7.64 22.05 -15.78
CA ALA A 65 8.62 22.35 -16.82
C ALA A 65 8.92 21.17 -17.77
N GLY A 66 8.23 20.03 -17.64
CA GLY A 66 8.58 18.80 -18.36
C GLY A 66 7.40 17.84 -18.57
N PRO A 67 7.61 16.76 -19.35
CA PRO A 67 6.58 15.76 -19.60
C PRO A 67 6.16 15.09 -18.28
N VAL A 68 4.93 14.59 -18.26
CA VAL A 68 4.47 13.68 -17.20
C VAL A 68 5.31 12.41 -17.26
N GLY A 69 5.76 11.96 -16.10
CA GLY A 69 6.42 10.67 -15.93
C GLY A 69 5.63 9.76 -15.00
N ILE A 70 6.01 8.49 -15.00
CA ILE A 70 5.63 7.52 -13.97
C ILE A 70 6.91 7.15 -13.24
N LYS A 71 6.85 7.13 -11.91
CA LYS A 71 7.89 6.59 -11.06
C LYS A 71 7.31 5.36 -10.36
N ILE A 72 8.11 4.31 -10.25
CA ILE A 72 7.68 3.08 -9.58
C ILE A 72 8.72 2.75 -8.53
N LEU A 73 8.26 2.57 -7.30
CA LEU A 73 9.10 2.16 -6.17
C LEU A 73 8.84 0.70 -5.81
N ALA A 74 9.84 0.06 -5.21
CA ALA A 74 9.68 -1.24 -4.58
C ALA A 74 10.57 -1.38 -3.35
N ASP A 75 10.11 -2.13 -2.37
CA ASP A 75 10.87 -2.45 -1.16
C ASP A 75 10.62 -3.91 -0.73
N ASP A 76 11.55 -4.49 0.02
CA ASP A 76 11.58 -5.91 0.29
C ASP A 76 11.05 -6.31 1.68
N TRP A 77 10.62 -7.57 1.80
CA TRP A 77 10.32 -8.15 3.10
C TRP A 77 10.64 -9.63 3.14
N GLN A 78 11.25 -10.07 4.24
CA GLN A 78 11.24 -11.49 4.58
C GLN A 78 9.89 -11.90 5.20
N CYS A 79 9.29 -12.93 4.64
CA CYS A 79 8.07 -13.55 5.11
C CYS A 79 8.31 -14.33 6.42
N THR A 80 7.46 -14.11 7.42
CA THR A 80 7.50 -14.83 8.72
C THR A 80 6.44 -15.93 8.85
N GLY A 81 5.63 -16.13 7.81
CA GLY A 81 4.62 -17.19 7.80
C GLY A 81 3.98 -17.41 6.44
N SER A 82 3.87 -18.68 6.05
CA SER A 82 3.30 -19.09 4.77
C SER A 82 1.80 -18.75 4.63
N GLY A 83 1.30 -18.72 3.39
CA GLY A 83 -0.10 -18.55 3.06
C GLY A 83 -0.40 -17.24 2.34
N PRO A 84 -1.67 -16.83 2.22
CA PRO A 84 -2.04 -15.68 1.40
C PRO A 84 -1.58 -14.35 2.04
N VAL A 85 -1.24 -13.39 1.18
CA VAL A 85 -1.06 -11.97 1.48
C VAL A 85 -2.39 -11.27 1.20
N THR A 86 -3.24 -11.18 2.21
CA THR A 86 -4.62 -10.66 2.07
C THR A 86 -4.78 -9.22 2.52
N ASP A 87 -3.80 -8.65 3.23
CA ASP A 87 -3.89 -7.31 3.79
C ASP A 87 -2.53 -6.62 3.72
N ILE A 88 -2.51 -5.47 3.05
CA ILE A 88 -1.34 -4.61 2.86
C ILE A 88 -1.72 -3.20 3.27
N HIS A 89 -0.89 -2.58 4.09
CA HIS A 89 -1.01 -1.17 4.44
C HIS A 89 0.23 -0.41 4.00
N VAL A 90 0.01 0.76 3.41
CA VAL A 90 1.08 1.66 2.97
C VAL A 90 0.81 3.05 3.52
N TRP A 91 1.89 3.81 3.74
CA TRP A 91 1.81 5.19 4.17
C TRP A 91 2.36 6.13 3.11
N SER A 92 1.73 7.28 3.00
CA SER A 92 2.02 8.20 1.90
C SER A 92 1.68 9.65 2.22
N SER A 93 2.04 10.54 1.31
CA SER A 93 1.57 11.93 1.31
C SER A 93 1.37 12.44 -0.12
N TYR A 94 1.07 13.74 -0.21
CA TYR A 94 0.92 14.46 -1.47
C TYR A 94 1.73 15.75 -1.41
N ASN A 95 2.53 16.02 -2.44
CA ASN A 95 3.36 17.22 -2.48
C ASN A 95 2.50 18.48 -2.37
N ASN A 96 2.90 19.42 -1.51
CA ASN A 96 2.14 20.62 -1.12
C ASN A 96 0.73 20.33 -0.58
N ASP A 97 0.54 19.16 0.04
CA ASP A 97 -0.77 18.61 0.45
C ASP A 97 -1.82 18.58 -0.69
N PHE A 98 -1.35 18.62 -1.95
CA PHE A 98 -2.22 18.68 -3.11
C PHE A 98 -2.64 17.29 -3.56
N ARG A 99 -3.65 16.76 -2.86
CA ARG A 99 -4.31 15.52 -3.24
C ARG A 99 -5.27 15.74 -4.42
N PRO A 100 -5.09 15.07 -5.58
CA PRO A 100 -6.05 15.16 -6.68
C PRO A 100 -7.44 14.73 -6.23
N ARG A 101 -8.44 15.58 -6.45
CA ARG A 101 -9.86 15.27 -6.21
C ARG A 101 -10.59 15.33 -7.55
N PRO A 102 -10.86 14.19 -8.20
CA PRO A 102 -11.68 14.17 -9.40
C PRO A 102 -13.07 14.76 -9.11
N PRO A 103 -13.74 15.37 -10.09
CA PRO A 103 -15.08 15.95 -9.94
C PRO A 103 -16.18 14.92 -9.59
N GLN A 104 -15.88 13.60 -9.53
CA GLN A 104 -16.84 12.52 -9.25
C GLN A 104 -16.43 11.56 -8.11
N GLY A 105 -15.60 12.01 -7.17
CA GLY A 105 -15.16 11.20 -6.02
C GLY A 105 -13.71 10.71 -6.15
N SER A 106 -13.14 10.19 -5.06
CA SER A 106 -11.75 9.73 -5.03
C SER A 106 -11.53 8.58 -6.02
N ASN A 107 -10.82 8.85 -7.11
CA ASN A 107 -10.29 7.84 -8.04
C ASN A 107 -8.82 7.54 -7.73
N THR A 108 -8.44 7.55 -6.45
CA THR A 108 -7.13 7.03 -6.03
C THR A 108 -7.07 5.54 -6.38
N MET A 109 -6.21 5.20 -7.34
CA MET A 109 -5.96 3.85 -7.83
C MET A 109 -4.48 3.53 -7.68
N PHE A 110 -4.17 2.26 -7.45
CA PHE A 110 -2.81 1.77 -7.28
C PHE A 110 -2.57 0.52 -8.09
N ASN A 111 -1.37 0.41 -8.65
CA ASN A 111 -0.77 -0.87 -9.00
C ASN A 111 0.03 -1.37 -7.80
N LEU A 112 -0.32 -2.57 -7.33
CA LEU A 112 0.52 -3.34 -6.42
C LEU A 112 1.07 -4.54 -7.19
N ALA A 113 2.37 -4.80 -7.05
CA ALA A 113 3.01 -5.94 -7.65
C ALA A 113 3.98 -6.61 -6.67
N ILE A 114 4.05 -7.94 -6.74
CA ILE A 114 4.94 -8.74 -5.91
C ILE A 114 5.90 -9.51 -6.80
N TYR A 115 7.18 -9.43 -6.48
CA TYR A 115 8.27 -10.10 -7.21
C TYR A 115 9.01 -11.08 -6.30
N ASP A 116 9.68 -12.06 -6.92
CA ASP A 116 10.75 -12.78 -6.22
C ASP A 116 11.98 -11.87 -6.01
N ASP A 117 12.83 -12.29 -5.08
CA ASP A 117 14.07 -11.60 -4.76
C ASP A 117 15.21 -12.02 -5.70
N VAL A 118 15.96 -11.03 -6.20
CA VAL A 118 17.29 -11.21 -6.79
C VAL A 118 18.31 -10.69 -5.77
N PRO A 119 18.94 -11.58 -4.97
CA PRO A 119 19.89 -11.16 -3.95
C PRO A 119 21.08 -10.40 -4.54
N ALA A 120 21.61 -9.41 -3.80
CA ALA A 120 22.80 -8.64 -4.19
C ALA A 120 23.99 -9.53 -4.62
N SER A 121 24.14 -10.67 -3.95
CA SER A 121 25.19 -11.67 -4.24
C SER A 121 25.12 -12.25 -5.66
N GLN A 122 23.95 -12.23 -6.31
CA GLN A 122 23.74 -12.70 -7.69
C GLN A 122 24.07 -11.64 -8.73
N ASN A 123 24.15 -10.35 -8.34
CA ASN A 123 24.58 -9.27 -9.22
C ASN A 123 25.65 -8.37 -8.57
N PRO A 124 26.91 -8.84 -8.50
CA PRO A 124 28.00 -8.13 -7.82
C PRO A 124 28.37 -6.78 -8.47
N LEU A 125 27.96 -6.55 -9.73
CA LEU A 125 28.22 -5.28 -10.43
C LEU A 125 27.27 -4.18 -9.96
N VAL A 126 26.04 -4.54 -9.58
CA VAL A 126 25.02 -3.64 -9.05
C VAL A 126 25.20 -3.48 -7.54
N GLY A 127 25.44 -4.58 -6.82
CA GLY A 127 25.84 -4.54 -5.41
C GLY A 127 24.71 -4.37 -4.40
N TYR A 128 23.45 -4.46 -4.84
CA TYR A 128 22.23 -4.47 -4.01
C TYR A 128 21.21 -5.45 -4.60
N SER A 129 20.27 -5.92 -3.77
CA SER A 129 19.16 -6.76 -4.17
C SER A 129 18.05 -5.96 -4.82
N MET A 130 17.20 -6.64 -5.58
CA MET A 130 16.16 -5.97 -6.37
C MET A 130 15.03 -6.94 -6.75
N PRO A 131 13.87 -6.42 -7.18
CA PRO A 131 12.80 -7.23 -7.73
C PRO A 131 13.24 -8.05 -8.96
N GLY A 132 12.93 -9.35 -8.94
CA GLY A 132 13.21 -10.29 -10.03
C GLY A 132 12.03 -10.54 -10.96
N ASN A 133 11.48 -11.75 -10.91
CA ASN A 133 10.32 -12.16 -11.68
C ASN A 133 9.04 -11.66 -11.03
N LEU A 134 8.15 -11.08 -11.85
CA LEU A 134 6.80 -10.74 -11.43
C LEU A 134 6.02 -12.02 -11.07
N LEU A 135 5.51 -12.10 -9.83
CA LEU A 135 4.75 -13.25 -9.34
C LEU A 135 3.26 -12.96 -9.25
N TRP A 136 2.90 -11.71 -8.96
CA TRP A 136 1.53 -11.29 -8.73
C TRP A 136 1.39 -9.79 -8.94
N GLN A 137 0.21 -9.35 -9.40
CA GLN A 137 -0.12 -7.93 -9.49
C GLN A 137 -1.63 -7.70 -9.30
N ALA A 138 -1.98 -6.50 -8.87
CA ALA A 138 -3.35 -6.03 -8.80
C ALA A 138 -3.43 -4.52 -9.04
N TYR A 139 -4.33 -4.12 -9.94
CA TYR A 139 -4.72 -2.73 -10.14
C TYR A 139 -6.04 -2.47 -9.40
N VAL A 140 -6.00 -1.74 -8.30
CA VAL A 140 -7.11 -1.68 -7.32
C VAL A 140 -7.30 -0.30 -6.70
N LYS A 141 -8.51 -0.08 -6.17
CA LYS A 141 -8.79 0.99 -5.22
C LYS A 141 -8.38 0.55 -3.82
N PRO A 142 -7.90 1.47 -2.97
CA PRO A 142 -7.78 1.18 -1.55
C PRO A 142 -9.16 0.82 -0.98
N THR A 143 -9.20 -0.22 -0.16
CA THR A 143 -10.41 -0.65 0.56
C THR A 143 -10.72 0.24 1.76
N GLY A 144 -9.70 0.96 2.26
CA GLY A 144 -9.81 2.00 3.26
C GLY A 144 -8.71 3.04 3.08
N GLU A 145 -9.03 4.29 3.44
CA GLU A 145 -8.07 5.39 3.52
C GLU A 145 -8.38 6.24 4.76
N ARG A 146 -7.34 6.77 5.40
CA ARG A 146 -7.47 7.73 6.49
C ARG A 146 -6.26 8.65 6.59
N VAL A 147 -6.46 9.79 7.26
CA VAL A 147 -5.34 10.55 7.82
C VAL A 147 -4.73 9.71 8.94
N TYR A 148 -3.44 9.41 8.82
CA TYR A 148 -2.66 8.69 9.81
C TYR A 148 -2.06 9.65 10.83
N ALA A 149 -1.43 10.72 10.34
CA ALA A 149 -0.85 11.79 11.13
C ALA A 149 -0.94 13.13 10.39
N GLU A 150 -0.91 14.23 11.13
CA GLU A 150 -1.08 15.60 10.65
C GLU A 150 -0.16 16.56 11.41
N ASN A 151 0.07 17.75 10.86
CA ASN A 151 1.01 18.76 11.38
C ASN A 151 2.47 18.29 11.33
N LEU A 152 2.78 17.52 10.30
CA LEU A 152 4.14 17.07 10.00
C LEU A 152 4.91 18.19 9.29
N LEU A 153 6.24 18.08 9.30
CA LEU A 153 7.17 18.97 8.60
C LEU A 153 8.15 18.10 7.82
N GLU A 154 7.66 17.46 6.76
CA GLU A 154 8.40 16.49 5.97
C GLU A 154 8.80 17.07 4.61
N GLN A 155 9.80 16.47 3.98
CA GLN A 155 10.28 16.89 2.66
C GLN A 155 9.95 15.86 1.60
N PHE A 156 9.52 16.36 0.44
CA PHE A 156 9.18 15.54 -0.71
C PHE A 156 10.41 15.31 -1.58
N TYR A 157 10.86 14.06 -1.71
CA TYR A 157 12.12 13.69 -2.34
C TYR A 157 11.92 13.10 -3.74
N ASP A 158 12.64 13.65 -4.73
CA ASP A 158 12.72 13.10 -6.09
C ASP A 158 14.10 12.45 -6.31
N PRO A 159 14.17 11.11 -6.45
CA PRO A 159 15.44 10.41 -6.65
C PRO A 159 16.10 10.70 -8.02
N ASN A 160 15.37 11.20 -9.04
CA ASN A 160 16.01 11.65 -10.28
C ASN A 160 16.83 12.91 -10.08
N GLN A 161 16.30 13.84 -9.28
CA GLN A 161 16.94 15.13 -9.01
C GLN A 161 17.95 15.03 -7.87
N GLN A 162 17.90 13.94 -7.10
CA GLN A 162 18.62 13.79 -5.84
C GLN A 162 18.37 15.00 -4.93
N GLY A 163 17.11 15.44 -4.88
CA GLY A 163 16.73 16.69 -4.25
C GLY A 163 15.28 16.76 -3.84
N PHE A 164 14.97 17.77 -3.03
CA PHE A 164 13.63 17.99 -2.50
C PHE A 164 12.84 18.91 -3.42
N ILE A 165 11.62 18.50 -3.74
CA ILE A 165 10.73 19.18 -4.70
C ILE A 165 9.52 19.87 -4.05
N GLY A 166 9.40 19.76 -2.73
CA GLY A 166 8.39 20.42 -1.92
C GLY A 166 8.32 19.81 -0.52
N ASP A 167 7.18 20.06 0.13
CA ASP A 167 6.87 19.65 1.50
C ASP A 167 5.42 19.16 1.58
N ASP A 168 5.10 18.50 2.69
CA ASP A 168 3.75 18.09 3.06
C ASP A 168 3.55 18.16 4.59
N THR A 169 2.29 18.14 5.01
CA THR A 169 1.94 18.18 6.44
C THR A 169 1.03 17.04 6.89
N VAL A 170 0.66 16.15 5.96
CA VAL A 170 -0.34 15.10 6.17
C VAL A 170 0.14 13.74 5.68
N CYS A 171 0.30 12.81 6.62
CA CYS A 171 0.51 11.39 6.33
C CYS A 171 -0.83 10.67 6.21
N TRP A 172 -1.02 9.96 5.10
CA TRP A 172 -2.16 9.10 4.81
C TRP A 172 -1.80 7.64 5.00
N GLN A 173 -2.76 6.82 5.45
CA GLN A 173 -2.68 5.36 5.40
C GLN A 173 -3.69 4.85 4.38
N TYR A 174 -3.22 3.97 3.48
CA TYR A 174 -4.02 3.25 2.51
C TYR A 174 -4.01 1.76 2.81
N ASN A 175 -5.20 1.13 2.80
CA ASN A 175 -5.39 -0.27 3.15
C ASN A 175 -5.91 -1.06 1.95
N PHE A 176 -5.30 -2.20 1.65
CA PHE A 176 -5.67 -3.07 0.54
C PHE A 176 -6.00 -4.47 1.04
N LEU A 177 -7.28 -4.83 0.98
CA LEU A 177 -7.76 -6.17 1.29
C LEU A 177 -7.98 -6.97 0.01
N PHE A 178 -7.49 -8.21 0.00
CA PHE A 178 -7.63 -9.16 -1.10
C PHE A 178 -8.32 -10.44 -0.65
N ASP A 179 -9.20 -10.97 -1.50
CA ASP A 179 -9.77 -12.30 -1.29
C ASP A 179 -8.64 -13.36 -1.33
N GLU A 180 -8.65 -14.32 -0.40
CA GLU A 180 -7.65 -15.39 -0.31
C GLU A 180 -7.43 -16.14 -1.65
N ALA A 181 -8.49 -16.26 -2.46
CA ALA A 181 -8.46 -16.97 -3.74
C ALA A 181 -7.65 -16.24 -4.83
N SER A 182 -7.51 -14.92 -4.72
CA SER A 182 -6.74 -14.08 -5.64
C SER A 182 -5.46 -13.53 -5.02
N ALA A 183 -5.29 -13.65 -3.71
CA ALA A 183 -4.13 -13.18 -2.97
C ALA A 183 -2.86 -13.95 -3.35
N PHE A 184 -1.73 -13.25 -3.33
CA PHE A 184 -0.42 -13.86 -3.50
C PHE A 184 -0.14 -14.87 -2.37
N GLN A 185 0.41 -16.03 -2.72
CA GLN A 185 0.78 -17.06 -1.75
C GLN A 185 2.27 -16.94 -1.43
N GLN A 186 2.58 -16.44 -0.24
CA GLN A 186 3.95 -16.34 0.25
C GLN A 186 4.39 -17.60 1.01
N GLU A 187 5.69 -17.85 1.04
CA GLU A 187 6.31 -18.94 1.80
C GLU A 187 7.19 -18.37 2.91
N GLU A 188 7.10 -18.96 4.10
CA GLU A 188 7.92 -18.59 5.25
C GLU A 188 9.43 -18.64 4.94
N GLY A 189 10.16 -17.60 5.36
CA GLY A 189 11.60 -17.48 5.20
C GLY A 189 12.06 -16.90 3.86
N LYS A 190 11.19 -16.84 2.83
CA LYS A 190 11.51 -16.19 1.55
C LYS A 190 11.44 -14.67 1.66
N ILE A 191 12.29 -14.00 0.88
CA ILE A 191 12.22 -12.56 0.64
C ILE A 191 11.41 -12.33 -0.64
N TYR A 192 10.52 -11.35 -0.57
CA TYR A 192 9.74 -10.85 -1.70
C TYR A 192 9.86 -9.34 -1.76
N TRP A 193 9.55 -8.78 -2.92
CA TRP A 193 9.54 -7.32 -3.13
C TRP A 193 8.13 -6.83 -3.40
N LEU A 194 7.70 -5.79 -2.71
CA LEU A 194 6.43 -5.12 -2.92
C LEU A 194 6.70 -3.85 -3.70
N SER A 195 6.15 -3.79 -4.91
CA SER A 195 6.08 -2.56 -5.68
C SER A 195 4.71 -1.92 -5.52
N VAL A 196 4.70 -0.62 -5.33
CA VAL A 196 3.49 0.22 -5.33
C VAL A 196 3.71 1.30 -6.36
N SER A 197 2.66 1.63 -7.11
CA SER A 197 2.64 2.79 -8.00
C SER A 197 1.26 3.44 -7.96
N HIS A 198 1.19 4.71 -7.57
CA HIS A 198 -0.05 5.49 -7.59
C HIS A 198 -0.40 5.96 -9.01
N THR A 199 -1.40 5.31 -9.63
CA THR A 199 -1.80 5.55 -11.02
C THR A 199 -3.29 5.88 -11.10
N PRO A 200 -3.73 7.06 -10.62
CA PRO A 200 -5.13 7.43 -10.57
C PRO A 200 -5.72 7.60 -11.97
N ASP A 201 -6.91 7.06 -12.20
CA ASP A 201 -7.76 7.37 -13.35
C ASP A 201 -8.56 8.66 -13.04
N LEU A 202 -7.98 9.82 -13.37
CA LEU A 202 -8.51 11.12 -12.96
C LEU A 202 -9.77 11.55 -13.74
N ASN A 203 -9.97 11.06 -14.96
CA ASN A 203 -11.11 11.43 -15.80
C ASN A 203 -12.22 10.35 -15.87
N GLY A 204 -11.92 9.12 -15.41
CA GLY A 204 -12.85 7.99 -15.38
C GLY A 204 -13.08 7.31 -16.73
N ASP A 205 -12.19 7.50 -17.71
CA ASP A 205 -12.30 6.90 -19.04
C ASP A 205 -11.59 5.53 -19.16
N GLY A 206 -10.92 5.10 -18.09
CA GLY A 206 -10.18 3.84 -18.04
C GLY A 206 -8.81 3.87 -18.70
N LEU A 207 -8.27 5.05 -19.01
CA LEU A 207 -6.92 5.24 -19.53
C LEU A 207 -6.04 5.98 -18.52
N VAL A 208 -4.72 5.85 -18.71
CA VAL A 208 -3.70 6.71 -18.12
C VAL A 208 -2.94 7.27 -19.30
N VAL A 209 -3.54 8.28 -19.91
CA VAL A 209 -2.90 9.05 -20.96
C VAL A 209 -2.41 10.37 -20.37
N CYS A 210 -1.39 10.96 -20.97
CA CYS A 210 -0.92 12.29 -20.58
C CYS A 210 -2.04 13.36 -20.58
N ASP A 211 -3.17 13.09 -21.24
CA ASP A 211 -4.39 13.90 -21.20
C ASP A 211 -5.14 13.83 -19.86
N ASP A 212 -4.98 12.79 -19.04
CA ASP A 212 -5.49 12.73 -17.65
C ASP A 212 -4.82 13.73 -16.73
N LEU A 213 -3.66 14.24 -17.14
CA LEU A 213 -2.86 15.21 -16.42
C LEU A 213 -3.02 16.64 -16.93
N TYR A 214 -3.97 16.89 -17.85
CA TYR A 214 -4.38 18.27 -18.14
C TYR A 214 -5.05 18.96 -16.93
N LEU A 215 -5.24 18.24 -15.81
CA LEU A 215 -5.91 18.73 -14.61
C LEU A 215 -4.98 19.10 -13.44
N PRO A 216 -3.66 18.81 -13.47
CA PRO A 216 -2.74 19.65 -12.70
C PRO A 216 -1.38 19.85 -13.40
N SER A 217 -1.24 20.95 -14.15
CA SER A 217 0.06 21.55 -14.52
C SER A 217 0.82 22.15 -13.31
N PHE A 218 0.57 21.63 -12.10
CA PHE A 218 0.99 22.24 -10.84
C PHE A 218 1.55 21.19 -9.90
N GLY A 219 2.87 21.00 -9.91
CA GLY A 219 3.69 20.52 -8.79
C GLY A 219 3.16 19.36 -7.94
N TRP A 220 2.31 18.49 -8.50
CA TRP A 220 1.63 17.44 -7.76
C TRP A 220 2.44 16.16 -7.89
N ALA A 221 2.58 15.46 -6.78
CA ALA A 221 3.15 14.13 -6.73
C ALA A 221 2.52 13.38 -5.57
N TYR A 222 2.33 12.08 -5.76
CA TYR A 222 2.12 11.14 -4.66
C TYR A 222 3.48 10.68 -4.14
N GLY A 223 3.59 10.48 -2.83
CA GLY A 223 4.86 10.17 -2.19
C GLY A 223 4.70 8.97 -1.28
N TRP A 224 5.49 7.91 -1.47
CA TRP A 224 5.57 6.81 -0.53
C TRP A 224 6.50 7.22 0.63
N LYS A 225 5.97 7.19 1.85
CA LYS A 225 6.71 7.49 3.08
C LYS A 225 7.90 6.54 3.25
N THR A 226 9.05 7.07 3.69
CA THR A 226 10.16 6.25 4.17
C THR A 226 9.91 5.69 5.57
N THR A 227 10.69 4.70 5.96
CA THR A 227 10.75 4.16 7.32
C THR A 227 12.10 4.43 7.99
N ASP A 228 12.13 4.43 9.33
CA ASP A 228 13.34 4.58 10.16
C ASP A 228 14.01 3.24 10.50
N VAL A 229 13.31 2.13 10.25
CA VAL A 229 13.85 0.77 10.40
C VAL A 229 14.40 0.26 9.08
N ARG A 230 15.38 -0.65 9.16
CA ARG A 230 16.08 -1.20 7.99
C ARG A 230 16.00 -2.70 7.91
N PHE A 231 15.57 -3.20 6.77
CA PHE A 231 15.63 -4.61 6.43
C PHE A 231 16.53 -4.81 5.22
N ASN A 232 17.31 -5.90 5.23
CA ASN A 232 18.18 -6.30 4.13
C ASN A 232 19.05 -5.16 3.53
N ASP A 233 18.70 -4.66 2.33
CA ASP A 233 19.32 -3.51 1.69
C ASP A 233 18.28 -2.49 1.21
N ALA A 234 18.69 -1.49 0.44
CA ALA A 234 17.83 -0.35 0.14
C ALA A 234 16.61 -0.75 -0.71
N ALA A 235 15.51 -0.04 -0.50
CA ALA A 235 14.45 0.05 -1.49
C ALA A 235 15.00 0.49 -2.85
N VAL A 236 14.21 0.32 -3.90
CA VAL A 236 14.60 0.64 -5.27
C VAL A 236 13.54 1.43 -6.01
N TRP A 237 13.94 2.07 -7.10
CA TRP A 237 13.06 2.84 -7.97
C TRP A 237 13.41 2.70 -9.45
N ILE A 238 12.42 2.92 -10.31
CA ILE A 238 12.57 2.91 -11.76
C ILE A 238 11.66 3.95 -12.42
N ASP A 239 12.14 4.54 -13.51
CA ASP A 239 11.30 5.28 -14.46
C ASP A 239 11.03 4.36 -15.65
N PRO A 240 9.76 3.97 -15.90
CA PRO A 240 9.41 3.15 -17.03
C PRO A 240 9.85 3.78 -18.36
N ASP A 241 10.64 3.03 -19.14
CA ASP A 241 10.99 3.36 -20.52
C ASP A 241 10.13 2.60 -21.54
N TRP A 242 9.26 1.70 -21.06
CA TRP A 242 8.30 0.97 -21.87
C TRP A 242 7.01 1.76 -22.06
N GLN A 243 6.25 1.36 -23.09
CA GLN A 243 4.98 1.98 -23.39
C GLN A 243 3.91 1.55 -22.37
N ILE A 244 3.43 2.51 -21.57
CA ILE A 244 2.27 2.34 -20.67
C ILE A 244 1.06 2.92 -21.41
N LEU A 245 0.16 2.04 -21.85
CA LEU A 245 -1.09 2.44 -22.53
C LEU A 245 -2.27 2.48 -21.57
N PHE A 246 -2.26 1.58 -20.59
CA PHE A 246 -3.29 1.46 -19.58
C PHE A 246 -2.67 1.57 -18.17
N PRO A 247 -3.39 2.10 -17.18
CA PRO A 247 -2.88 2.23 -15.82
C PRO A 247 -2.35 0.91 -15.27
N GLU A 248 -3.06 -0.20 -15.51
CA GLU A 248 -2.69 -1.53 -15.05
C GLU A 248 -1.37 -2.08 -15.64
N ASP A 249 -0.84 -1.45 -16.69
CA ASP A 249 0.45 -1.79 -17.30
C ASP A 249 1.64 -1.07 -16.65
N ALA A 250 1.38 -0.20 -15.67
CA ALA A 250 2.42 0.49 -14.88
C ALA A 250 3.02 -0.45 -13.82
N VAL A 251 3.48 -1.61 -14.26
CA VAL A 251 4.15 -2.64 -13.48
C VAL A 251 5.43 -3.04 -14.20
N PRO A 252 6.62 -2.94 -13.57
CA PRO A 252 7.87 -3.31 -14.22
C PRO A 252 7.90 -4.79 -14.65
N PRO A 253 8.28 -5.09 -15.90
CA PRO A 253 8.44 -6.47 -16.34
C PRO A 253 9.61 -7.17 -15.61
N SER A 254 9.60 -8.51 -15.64
CA SER A 254 10.69 -9.30 -15.06
C SER A 254 12.04 -8.93 -15.68
N GLY A 255 13.06 -8.71 -14.84
CA GLY A 255 14.40 -8.33 -15.28
C GLY A 255 14.60 -6.85 -15.60
N SER A 256 13.66 -5.98 -15.19
CA SER A 256 13.84 -4.53 -15.21
C SER A 256 15.08 -4.08 -14.44
N ALA A 257 15.70 -3.00 -14.93
CA ALA A 257 16.87 -2.41 -14.29
C ALA A 257 16.44 -1.41 -13.22
N TRP A 258 16.49 -1.83 -11.97
CA TRP A 258 16.17 -1.01 -10.80
C TRP A 258 17.36 -0.16 -10.36
N ASN A 259 17.09 1.04 -9.85
CA ASN A 259 18.08 1.90 -9.21
C ASN A 259 17.91 1.84 -7.70
N MET A 260 19.01 1.74 -6.96
CA MET A 260 19.00 1.88 -5.50
C MET A 260 18.38 3.22 -5.09
N LEU A 261 17.46 3.18 -4.14
CA LEU A 261 16.89 4.37 -3.53
C LEU A 261 17.81 4.85 -2.42
N ALA A 262 18.27 6.10 -2.55
CA ALA A 262 19.14 6.73 -1.57
C ALA A 262 18.95 8.25 -1.61
N VAL A 263 19.23 8.90 -0.48
CA VAL A 263 19.22 10.36 -0.31
C VAL A 263 20.64 10.89 -0.12
N PRO A 264 21.01 12.00 -0.76
CA PRO A 264 22.31 12.63 -0.52
C PRO A 264 22.35 13.26 0.88
N THR A 265 23.33 12.86 1.68
CA THR A 265 23.63 13.43 3.00
C THR A 265 25.09 13.86 3.05
N GLY A 266 25.35 15.13 2.74
CA GLY A 266 26.71 15.62 2.53
C GLY A 266 27.33 14.97 1.28
N ASP A 267 28.51 14.35 1.43
CA ASP A 267 29.19 13.63 0.34
C ASP A 267 28.79 12.15 0.24
N LEU A 268 27.83 11.69 1.06
CA LEU A 268 27.41 10.29 1.12
C LEU A 268 26.01 10.12 0.51
N MET A 269 25.79 8.95 -0.10
CA MET A 269 24.45 8.46 -0.44
C MET A 269 24.00 7.52 0.68
N VAL A 270 22.95 7.92 1.39
CA VAL A 270 22.34 7.11 2.45
C VAL A 270 21.18 6.34 1.82
N PRO A 271 21.18 4.98 1.83
CA PRO A 271 20.04 4.16 1.39
C PRO A 271 18.73 4.65 1.97
N LEU A 272 17.57 4.30 1.42
CA LEU A 272 16.24 4.53 2.00
C LEU A 272 15.39 3.25 1.89
N ASP A 273 14.53 3.02 2.88
CA ASP A 273 13.54 1.93 2.90
C ASP A 273 12.15 2.58 3.04
N LEU A 274 11.09 1.87 2.65
CA LEU A 274 9.74 2.40 2.50
C LEU A 274 8.77 1.85 3.54
N ALA A 275 7.80 2.65 3.94
CA ALA A 275 6.87 2.29 4.99
C ALA A 275 5.71 1.44 4.47
N PHE A 276 5.64 0.18 4.89
CA PHE A 276 4.51 -0.70 4.64
C PHE A 276 4.43 -1.82 5.69
N VAL A 277 3.28 -2.48 5.73
CA VAL A 277 3.15 -3.72 6.49
C VAL A 277 2.22 -4.70 5.79
N VAL A 278 2.63 -5.97 5.80
CA VAL A 278 1.82 -7.11 5.38
C VAL A 278 1.22 -7.78 6.62
N THR A 279 -0.10 -7.86 6.69
CA THR A 279 -0.82 -8.38 7.86
C THR A 279 -1.69 -9.58 7.48
N PRO A 280 -1.99 -10.49 8.43
CA PRO A 280 -3.05 -11.47 8.22
C PRO A 280 -4.40 -10.75 8.21
N GLU A 281 -5.39 -11.28 7.47
CA GLU A 281 -6.75 -10.72 7.43
C GLU A 281 -7.24 -10.33 8.85
N PRO A 282 -7.82 -9.14 9.04
CA PRO A 282 -8.38 -8.76 10.33
C PRO A 282 -9.40 -9.81 10.75
N ALA A 283 -9.22 -10.39 11.94
CA ALA A 283 -10.06 -11.47 12.47
C ALA A 283 -11.58 -11.17 12.44
N THR A 284 -11.95 -9.90 12.30
CA THR A 284 -13.32 -9.41 12.13
C THR A 284 -14.04 -9.99 10.91
N LEU A 285 -13.37 -10.18 9.77
CA LEU A 285 -13.99 -10.78 8.57
C LEU A 285 -14.20 -12.30 8.74
N ALA A 286 -13.22 -13.00 9.33
CA ALA A 286 -13.37 -14.40 9.72
C ALA A 286 -14.55 -14.62 10.69
N LEU A 287 -14.77 -13.69 11.64
CA LEU A 287 -15.91 -13.74 12.57
C LEU A 287 -17.26 -13.53 11.87
N LEU A 288 -17.34 -12.67 10.85
CA LEU A 288 -18.54 -12.46 10.03
C LEU A 288 -18.90 -13.72 9.23
N ALA A 289 -17.91 -14.39 8.64
CA ALA A 289 -18.11 -15.64 7.90
C ALA A 289 -18.63 -16.77 8.81
N VAL A 290 -18.06 -16.92 10.01
CA VAL A 290 -18.52 -17.89 11.02
C VAL A 290 -19.94 -17.57 11.51
N GLY A 291 -20.25 -16.28 11.71
CA GLY A 291 -21.58 -15.81 12.11
C GLY A 291 -22.68 -16.16 11.09
N LEU A 292 -22.40 -15.94 9.80
CA LEU A 292 -23.31 -16.30 8.70
C LEU A 292 -23.49 -17.84 8.59
N GLY A 293 -22.40 -18.61 8.69
CA GLY A 293 -22.44 -20.07 8.69
C GLY A 293 -23.26 -20.65 9.85
N GLY A 294 -23.11 -20.09 11.05
CA GLY A 294 -23.88 -20.47 12.23
C GLY A 294 -25.38 -20.21 12.10
N LEU A 295 -25.77 -19.07 11.50
CA LEU A 295 -27.17 -18.72 11.25
C LEU A 295 -27.83 -19.65 10.22
N VAL A 296 -27.11 -20.03 9.16
CA VAL A 296 -27.60 -20.97 8.15
C VAL A 296 -27.77 -22.38 8.74
N ALA A 297 -26.81 -22.84 9.53
CA ALA A 297 -26.89 -24.14 10.22
C ALA A 297 -28.04 -24.18 11.24
N ALA A 298 -28.25 -23.10 11.99
CA ALA A 298 -29.35 -22.99 12.95
C ALA A 298 -30.74 -22.97 12.27
N ARG A 299 -30.85 -22.40 11.06
CA ARG A 299 -32.09 -22.44 10.25
C ARG A 299 -32.39 -23.84 9.70
N ARG A 300 -31.38 -24.61 9.33
CA ARG A 300 -31.54 -25.97 8.80
C ARG A 300 -31.96 -26.99 9.85
N ARG A 301 -31.56 -26.82 11.12
CA ARG A 301 -31.97 -27.70 12.24
C ARG A 301 -33.43 -27.49 12.71
N LYS A 302 -34.11 -26.45 12.22
CA LYS A 302 -35.51 -26.11 12.59
C LYS A 302 -36.53 -26.45 11.51
N ARG A 303 -36.14 -27.15 10.45
CA ARG A 303 -37.04 -27.72 9.44
C ARG A 303 -37.13 -29.23 9.63
#